data_AF-A0A359E6Y5-F1
#
_entry.id   AF-A0A359E6Y5-F1
#
_cell.length_a   1.000
_cell.length_b   1.000
_cell.length_c   1.000
_cell.angle_alpha   90.00
_cell.angle_beta   90.00
_cell.angle_gamma   90.00
#
_symmetry.space_group_name_H-M   'P 1'
#
loop_
_entity.id
_entity.type
_entity.pdbx_description
1 polymer ?
#
loop_
_entity_poly.entity_id
_entity_poly.type
_entity_poly.pdbx_seq_one_letter_code
_entity_poly.pdbx_strand_id
1 'polypeptide(L)'
;MQNLILFSVAAVLAFTPQKELSAQVSSSVEDLITIYREDAGALSRKYAVEHSEQYISRFSDLYSDWLNRLGEINFRELDRSSQVDYLLLKNDLERSQYFLQADQKRFNELKKYIPAPQSVMDFITQRRSGVSMEGKQVANWFNAWNTETEALHAALKNTTVFSKKDAGFLANIIEERREAIEEAYEFYYGYDPDFTWWVEEPFNALETSLEEYEEAVQNHFDQEKEQTDESGIVGSPIGEEEIIRRLGFEMISYNPQQLIDIANEQYAWTYNEMLKASREIGYGDDWKAALEHVKKTYVPAGEQPPLVKDLAEEAVTFLEERDLLTIPPVAKESWRMVMLSPEWQKIAPFFLGGEVVR
;
A
#
# COMPACT_ATOMS: atom_id res chain seq x y z
N MET A 1 -44.05 77.60 9.57
CA MET A 1 -45.15 77.41 8.60
C MET A 1 -44.68 76.42 7.56
N GLN A 2 -45.38 75.29 7.44
CA GLN A 2 -45.49 74.35 6.29
C GLN A 2 -44.18 73.74 5.72
N ASN A 3 -43.97 72.41 5.81
CA ASN A 3 -44.51 71.33 4.93
C ASN A 3 -44.01 71.48 3.47
N LEU A 4 -43.51 70.49 2.70
CA LEU A 4 -43.67 69.02 2.73
C LEU A 4 -42.78 68.36 1.60
N ILE A 5 -42.37 67.10 1.80
CA ILE A 5 -42.12 65.95 0.86
C ILE A 5 -40.96 65.98 -0.16
N LEU A 6 -40.04 65.01 -0.06
CA LEU A 6 -39.88 63.96 -1.10
C LEU A 6 -39.13 62.68 -0.62
N PHE A 7 -39.94 61.62 -0.50
CA PHE A 7 -39.73 60.17 -0.60
C PHE A 7 -38.34 59.54 -0.38
N SER A 8 -38.26 58.80 0.73
CA SER A 8 -37.36 57.66 0.94
C SER A 8 -38.06 56.36 0.51
N VAL A 9 -37.44 55.61 -0.40
CA VAL A 9 -37.84 54.23 -0.74
C VAL A 9 -37.03 53.29 0.16
N ALA A 10 -37.68 52.78 1.22
CA ALA A 10 -37.16 51.68 2.01
C ALA A 10 -37.61 50.37 1.37
N ALA A 11 -36.67 49.63 0.77
CA ALA A 11 -36.90 48.25 0.38
C ALA A 11 -36.87 47.37 1.64
N VAL A 12 -38.05 47.01 2.15
CA VAL A 12 -38.20 45.97 3.16
C VAL A 12 -37.99 44.63 2.45
N LEU A 13 -36.78 44.11 2.51
CA LEU A 13 -36.53 42.69 2.25
C LEU A 13 -37.17 41.91 3.40
N ALA A 14 -38.34 41.35 3.13
CA ALA A 14 -38.95 40.36 4.00
C ALA A 14 -38.01 39.15 4.06
N PHE A 15 -37.23 39.06 5.13
CA PHE A 15 -36.57 37.82 5.53
C PHE A 15 -37.68 36.84 5.93
N THR A 16 -38.17 36.07 4.95
CA THR A 16 -38.78 34.78 5.27
C THR A 16 -37.72 33.96 5.98
N PRO A 17 -37.97 33.45 7.20
CA PRO A 17 -37.05 32.51 7.80
C PRO A 17 -36.99 31.32 6.85
N GLN A 18 -35.83 31.16 6.20
CA GLN A 18 -35.49 29.97 5.47
C GLN A 18 -35.62 28.86 6.49
N LYS A 19 -36.72 28.10 6.36
CA LYS A 19 -36.98 26.89 7.10
C LYS A 19 -35.66 26.13 7.08
N GLU A 20 -35.00 26.04 8.23
CA GLU A 20 -33.76 25.32 8.39
C GLU A 20 -33.96 23.97 7.71
N LEU A 21 -33.31 23.81 6.56
CA LEU A 21 -33.16 22.53 5.92
C LEU A 21 -32.02 21.84 6.69
N SER A 22 -32.24 21.63 7.99
CA SER A 22 -31.58 20.57 8.75
C SER A 22 -32.19 19.24 8.31
N ALA A 23 -32.10 18.97 7.00
CA ALA A 23 -32.13 17.61 6.52
C ALA A 23 -30.80 17.02 6.97
N GLN A 24 -30.87 16.32 8.10
CA GLN A 24 -29.89 15.38 8.59
C GLN A 24 -29.43 14.54 7.39
N VAL A 25 -28.31 14.90 6.77
CA VAL A 25 -27.68 14.10 5.73
C VAL A 25 -27.14 12.88 6.48
N SER A 26 -27.93 11.82 6.54
CA SER A 26 -27.37 10.50 6.84
C SER A 26 -26.43 10.20 5.67
N SER A 27 -25.13 10.44 5.86
CA SER A 27 -24.10 10.05 4.90
C SER A 27 -24.28 8.56 4.59
N SER A 28 -24.37 8.22 3.31
CA SER A 28 -24.37 6.82 2.89
C SER A 28 -23.04 6.16 3.30
N VAL A 29 -22.99 4.82 3.32
CA VAL A 29 -21.72 4.12 3.59
C VAL A 29 -20.67 4.46 2.51
N GLU A 30 -21.10 4.68 1.27
CA GLU A 30 -20.25 5.14 0.16
C GLU A 30 -19.65 6.54 0.43
N ASP A 31 -20.46 7.48 0.91
CA ASP A 31 -19.98 8.81 1.31
C ASP A 31 -18.95 8.70 2.43
N LEU A 32 -19.21 7.84 3.42
CA LEU A 32 -18.29 7.59 4.53
C LEU A 32 -16.95 7.01 4.06
N ILE A 33 -16.96 6.06 3.11
CA ILE A 33 -15.74 5.54 2.49
C ILE A 33 -14.95 6.66 1.80
N THR A 34 -15.65 7.51 1.05
CA THR A 34 -15.02 8.64 0.35
C THR A 34 -14.36 9.61 1.34
N ILE A 35 -15.10 10.02 2.36
CA ILE A 35 -14.61 10.95 3.38
C ILE A 35 -13.44 10.32 4.14
N TYR A 36 -13.52 9.04 4.52
CA TYR A 36 -12.41 8.33 5.17
C TYR A 36 -11.14 8.35 4.33
N ARG A 37 -11.24 8.06 3.03
CA ARG A 37 -10.09 8.08 2.11
C ARG A 37 -9.47 9.46 2.00
N GLU A 38 -10.28 10.50 1.91
CA GLU A 38 -9.80 11.88 1.87
C GLU A 38 -9.14 12.30 3.19
N ASP A 39 -9.74 11.95 4.33
CA ASP A 39 -9.19 12.23 5.65
C ASP A 39 -7.86 11.49 5.88
N ALA A 40 -7.83 10.18 5.59
CA ALA A 40 -6.63 9.35 5.70
C ALA A 40 -5.51 9.86 4.79
N GLY A 41 -5.83 10.21 3.54
CA GLY A 41 -4.88 10.76 2.59
C GLY A 41 -4.36 12.15 3.00
N ALA A 42 -5.22 13.01 3.54
CA ALA A 42 -4.80 14.31 4.05
C ALA A 42 -3.88 14.18 5.27
N LEU A 43 -4.19 13.24 6.16
CA LEU A 43 -3.37 12.94 7.33
C LEU A 43 -2.03 12.29 6.94
N SER A 44 -2.00 11.35 6.00
CA SER A 44 -0.74 10.71 5.58
C SER A 44 0.23 11.74 4.99
N ARG A 45 -0.27 12.66 4.14
CA ARG A 45 0.56 13.76 3.61
C ARG A 45 1.07 14.70 4.70
N LYS A 46 0.28 14.96 5.75
CA LYS A 46 0.67 15.87 6.85
C LYS A 46 1.62 15.20 7.84
N TYR A 47 1.41 13.92 8.11
CA TYR A 47 2.22 13.10 9.00
C TYR A 47 3.01 12.13 8.13
N ALA A 48 3.93 12.67 7.32
CA ALA A 48 4.60 11.87 6.29
C ALA A 48 5.50 10.75 6.85
N VAL A 49 5.95 10.86 8.11
CA VAL A 49 6.75 9.79 8.70
C VAL A 49 5.93 8.81 9.52
N GLU A 50 5.70 7.64 8.92
CA GLU A 50 4.81 6.59 9.43
C GLU A 50 5.31 6.01 10.75
N HIS A 51 6.61 5.75 10.86
CA HIS A 51 7.21 5.20 12.07
C HIS A 51 7.53 6.27 13.11
N SER A 52 6.53 7.06 13.50
CA SER A 52 6.65 8.11 14.52
C SER A 52 5.50 8.07 15.52
N GLU A 53 5.74 8.50 16.77
CA GLU A 53 4.69 8.58 17.79
C GLU A 53 3.52 9.47 17.35
N GLN A 54 3.81 10.54 16.59
CA GLN A 54 2.79 11.45 16.08
C GLN A 54 1.88 10.80 15.04
N TYR A 55 2.46 10.06 14.08
CA TYR A 55 1.69 9.31 13.09
C TYR A 55 0.86 8.23 13.76
N ILE A 56 1.49 7.40 14.61
CA ILE A 56 0.83 6.30 15.30
C ILE A 56 -0.35 6.81 16.13
N SER A 57 -0.15 7.88 16.91
CA SER A 57 -1.25 8.46 17.70
C SER A 57 -2.38 8.96 16.80
N ARG A 58 -2.06 9.71 15.72
CA ARG A 58 -3.08 10.29 14.86
C ARG A 58 -3.86 9.24 14.07
N PHE A 59 -3.19 8.21 13.54
CA PHE A 59 -3.85 7.14 12.80
C PHE A 59 -4.59 6.17 13.71
N SER A 60 -4.11 5.92 14.93
CA SER A 60 -4.87 5.15 15.93
C SER A 60 -6.19 5.83 16.27
N ASP A 61 -6.16 7.14 16.50
CA ASP A 61 -7.37 7.93 16.73
C ASP A 61 -8.28 7.93 15.49
N LEU A 62 -7.72 8.13 14.28
CA LEU A 62 -8.47 8.09 13.03
C LEU A 62 -9.25 6.78 12.90
N TYR A 63 -8.57 5.64 13.01
CA TYR A 63 -9.22 4.33 12.88
C TYR A 63 -10.27 4.11 13.96
N SER A 64 -9.98 4.51 15.20
CA SER A 64 -10.93 4.37 16.32
C SER A 64 -12.18 5.25 16.12
N ASP A 65 -12.00 6.50 15.71
CA ASP A 65 -13.10 7.43 15.41
C ASP A 65 -13.97 6.89 14.26
N TRP A 66 -13.36 6.38 13.20
CA TRP A 66 -14.10 5.81 12.06
C TRP A 66 -14.83 4.50 12.41
N LEU A 67 -14.22 3.62 13.21
CA LEU A 67 -14.90 2.42 13.71
C LEU A 67 -16.10 2.78 14.60
N ASN A 68 -15.97 3.81 15.45
CA ASN A 68 -17.08 4.30 16.26
C ASN A 68 -18.22 4.86 15.39
N ARG A 69 -17.88 5.69 14.39
CA ARG A 69 -18.87 6.24 13.42
C ARG A 69 -19.60 5.13 12.66
N LEU A 70 -18.89 4.09 12.22
CA LEU A 70 -19.53 2.92 11.62
C LEU A 70 -20.41 2.16 12.62
N GLY A 71 -20.00 2.08 13.89
CA GLY A 71 -20.79 1.44 14.95
C GLY A 71 -22.15 2.11 15.21
N GLU A 72 -22.32 3.39 14.85
CA GLU A 72 -23.58 4.12 14.99
C GLU A 72 -24.61 3.79 13.91
N ILE A 73 -24.19 3.16 12.80
CA ILE A 73 -25.06 2.81 11.68
C ILE A 73 -25.86 1.54 11.98
N ASN A 74 -27.18 1.57 11.78
CA ASN A 74 -28.01 0.38 11.88
C ASN A 74 -27.80 -0.54 10.67
N PHE A 75 -26.83 -1.46 10.79
CA PHE A 75 -26.46 -2.42 9.74
C PHE A 75 -27.64 -3.20 9.13
N ARG A 76 -28.68 -3.50 9.92
CA ARG A 76 -29.83 -4.28 9.45
C ARG A 76 -30.79 -3.49 8.56
N GLU A 77 -30.73 -2.16 8.62
CA GLU A 77 -31.55 -1.27 7.80
C GLU A 77 -30.83 -0.86 6.50
N LEU A 78 -29.54 -1.19 6.37
CA LEU A 78 -28.78 -0.99 5.14
C LEU A 78 -29.28 -1.92 4.03
N ASP A 79 -29.25 -1.40 2.80
CA ASP A 79 -29.43 -2.23 1.61
C ASP A 79 -28.23 -3.17 1.42
N ARG A 80 -28.37 -4.16 0.52
CA ARG A 80 -27.37 -5.21 0.40
C ARG A 80 -26.00 -4.67 -0.04
N SER A 81 -25.96 -3.64 -0.89
CA SER A 81 -24.71 -3.02 -1.33
C SER A 81 -24.02 -2.32 -0.15
N SER A 82 -24.76 -1.48 0.58
CA SER A 82 -24.19 -0.76 1.73
C SER A 82 -23.76 -1.71 2.85
N GLN A 83 -24.41 -2.86 3.02
CA GLN A 83 -23.94 -3.89 3.96
C GLN A 83 -22.58 -4.46 3.57
N VAL A 84 -22.33 -4.65 2.27
CA VAL A 84 -21.02 -5.12 1.78
C VAL A 84 -19.97 -4.04 2.01
N ASP A 85 -20.26 -2.80 1.61
CA ASP A 85 -19.35 -1.66 1.80
C ASP A 85 -19.03 -1.44 3.28
N TYR A 86 -20.01 -1.59 4.15
CA TYR A 86 -19.85 -1.51 5.60
C TYR A 86 -18.85 -2.54 6.12
N LEU A 87 -19.02 -3.80 5.72
CA LEU A 87 -18.17 -4.90 6.16
C LEU A 87 -16.75 -4.75 5.62
N LEU A 88 -16.59 -4.32 4.36
CA LEU A 88 -15.29 -4.08 3.74
C LEU A 88 -14.55 -2.94 4.41
N LEU A 89 -15.21 -1.79 4.64
CA LEU A 89 -14.59 -0.65 5.33
C LEU A 89 -14.24 -1.00 6.78
N LYS A 90 -15.12 -1.68 7.50
CA LYS A 90 -14.84 -2.14 8.87
C LYS A 90 -13.61 -3.05 8.90
N ASN A 91 -13.54 -4.04 8.01
CA ASN A 91 -12.41 -4.95 7.90
C ASN A 91 -11.10 -4.21 7.57
N ASP A 92 -11.15 -3.23 6.66
CA ASP A 92 -9.99 -2.41 6.33
C ASP A 92 -9.48 -1.58 7.52
N LEU A 93 -10.38 -0.95 8.27
CA LEU A 93 -10.06 -0.19 9.48
C LEU A 93 -9.46 -1.09 10.58
N GLU A 94 -10.08 -2.23 10.86
CA GLU A 94 -9.58 -3.19 11.86
C GLU A 94 -8.21 -3.76 11.47
N ARG A 95 -8.01 -4.06 10.18
CA ARG A 95 -6.73 -4.50 9.62
C ARG A 95 -5.66 -3.41 9.76
N SER A 96 -6.00 -2.17 9.41
CA SER A 96 -5.06 -1.05 9.45
C SER A 96 -4.67 -0.71 10.88
N GLN A 97 -5.61 -0.74 11.82
CA GLN A 97 -5.34 -0.57 13.24
C GLN A 97 -4.45 -1.69 13.80
N TYR A 98 -4.67 -2.94 13.39
CA TYR A 98 -3.83 -4.06 13.78
C TYR A 98 -2.38 -3.89 13.34
N PHE A 99 -2.14 -3.58 12.06
CA PHE A 99 -0.78 -3.41 11.55
C PHE A 99 -0.10 -2.17 12.14
N LEU A 100 -0.83 -1.07 12.34
CA LEU A 100 -0.30 0.10 13.04
C LEU A 100 0.21 -0.23 14.46
N GLN A 101 -0.53 -1.07 15.20
CA GLN A 101 -0.12 -1.51 16.54
C GLN A 101 1.06 -2.48 16.50
N ALA A 102 1.11 -3.38 15.51
CA ALA A 102 2.24 -4.28 15.31
C ALA A 102 3.53 -3.48 15.01
N ASP A 103 3.44 -2.48 14.14
CA ASP A 103 4.55 -1.60 13.80
C ASP A 103 4.94 -0.72 14.98
N GLN A 104 3.98 -0.21 15.77
CA GLN A 104 4.28 0.52 17.01
C GLN A 104 5.05 -0.34 18.02
N LYS A 105 4.65 -1.60 18.21
CA LYS A 105 5.35 -2.52 19.12
C LYS A 105 6.78 -2.72 18.66
N ARG A 106 6.95 -2.98 17.36
CA ARG A 106 8.25 -3.21 16.73
C ARG A 106 9.16 -1.99 16.76
N PHE A 107 8.62 -0.82 16.45
CA PHE A 107 9.29 0.47 16.61
C PHE A 107 9.82 0.64 18.04
N ASN A 108 8.99 0.35 19.06
CA ASN A 108 9.42 0.47 20.45
C ASN A 108 10.56 -0.47 20.85
N GLU A 109 10.63 -1.66 20.24
CA GLU A 109 11.72 -2.62 20.47
C GLU A 109 13.03 -2.15 19.82
N LEU A 110 12.93 -1.44 18.69
CA LEU A 110 14.06 -1.10 17.83
C LEU A 110 14.50 0.37 17.93
N LYS A 111 13.72 1.26 18.56
CA LYS A 111 13.97 2.71 18.59
C LYS A 111 15.32 3.16 19.15
N LYS A 112 15.99 2.30 19.94
CA LYS A 112 17.34 2.56 20.46
C LYS A 112 18.43 2.54 19.37
N TYR A 113 18.13 2.04 18.19
CA TYR A 113 19.01 2.03 17.02
C TYR A 113 18.69 3.17 16.04
N ILE A 114 17.72 4.02 16.35
CA ILE A 114 17.37 5.18 15.52
C ILE A 114 18.18 6.38 16.04
N PRO A 115 18.95 7.08 15.19
CA PRO A 115 19.67 8.28 15.59
C PRO A 115 18.71 9.41 15.97
N ALA A 116 18.97 10.07 17.10
CA ALA A 116 18.33 11.32 17.50
C ALA A 116 16.78 11.34 17.38
N PRO A 117 16.06 10.32 17.86
CA PRO A 117 14.68 10.04 17.46
C PRO A 117 13.69 11.15 17.81
N GLN A 118 13.95 11.90 18.90
CA GLN A 118 13.09 13.02 19.30
C GLN A 118 13.45 14.32 18.58
N SER A 119 14.73 14.69 18.53
CA SER A 119 15.14 16.00 18.02
C SER A 119 14.97 16.12 16.50
N VAL A 120 15.16 15.02 15.76
CA VAL A 120 14.80 14.95 14.33
C VAL A 120 13.31 15.20 14.13
N MET A 121 12.46 14.56 14.94
CA MET A 121 11.01 14.75 14.86
C MET A 121 10.57 16.16 15.26
N ASP A 122 11.25 16.79 16.20
CA ASP A 122 10.99 18.18 16.58
C ASP A 122 11.31 19.14 15.44
N PHE A 123 12.39 18.91 14.69
CA PHE A 123 12.75 19.69 13.49
C PHE A 123 11.69 19.55 12.39
N ILE A 124 11.31 18.30 12.05
CA ILE A 124 10.24 18.02 11.08
C ILE A 124 8.92 18.68 11.50
N THR A 125 8.60 18.66 12.80
CA THR A 125 7.38 19.27 13.35
C THR A 125 7.39 20.80 13.25
N GLN A 126 8.54 21.42 13.54
CA GLN A 126 8.71 22.88 13.40
C GLN A 126 8.58 23.30 11.93
N ARG A 127 9.20 22.55 11.00
CA ARG A 127 9.05 22.78 9.56
C ARG A 127 7.59 22.68 9.12
N ARG A 128 6.89 21.62 9.53
CA ARG A 128 5.46 21.45 9.23
C ARG A 128 4.58 22.57 9.78
N SER A 129 5.03 23.24 10.83
CA SER A 129 4.32 24.37 11.45
C SER A 129 4.72 25.73 10.85
N GLY A 130 5.65 25.77 9.89
CA GLY A 130 6.10 26.99 9.24
C GLY A 130 6.92 27.92 10.15
N VAL A 131 7.61 27.36 11.14
CA VAL A 131 8.43 28.13 12.08
C VAL A 131 9.71 28.62 11.39
N SER A 132 10.11 29.87 11.61
CA SER A 132 11.45 30.34 11.19
C SER A 132 12.49 29.81 12.17
N MET A 133 13.60 29.30 11.65
CA MET A 133 14.65 28.66 12.43
C MET A 133 15.95 29.44 12.35
N GLU A 134 16.73 29.46 13.42
CA GLU A 134 18.07 30.04 13.41
C GLU A 134 19.07 29.06 12.76
N GLY A 135 19.70 29.46 11.66
CA GLY A 135 20.50 28.56 10.83
C GLY A 135 21.64 27.91 11.60
N LYS A 136 22.34 28.68 12.44
CA LYS A 136 23.43 28.16 13.27
C LYS A 136 22.95 27.13 14.31
N GLN A 137 21.76 27.30 14.88
CA GLN A 137 21.19 26.32 15.79
C GLN A 137 20.87 25.01 15.07
N VAL A 138 20.27 25.09 13.87
CA VAL A 138 19.97 23.91 13.04
C VAL A 138 21.26 23.18 12.64
N ALA A 139 22.29 23.92 12.23
CA ALA A 139 23.61 23.37 11.93
C ALA A 139 24.22 22.60 13.11
N ASN A 140 24.04 23.10 14.34
CA ASN A 140 24.49 22.38 15.54
C ASN A 140 23.69 21.10 15.78
N TRP A 141 22.37 21.09 15.51
CA TRP A 141 21.56 19.87 15.58
C TRP A 141 22.04 18.83 14.58
N PHE A 142 22.26 19.22 13.32
CA PHE A 142 22.67 18.31 12.26
C PHE A 142 24.05 17.69 12.54
N ASN A 143 25.00 18.49 13.03
CA ASN A 143 26.30 17.98 13.47
C ASN A 143 26.20 16.99 14.64
N ALA A 144 25.31 17.26 15.61
CA ALA A 144 25.08 16.36 16.73
C ALA A 144 24.44 15.04 16.26
N TRP A 145 23.47 15.10 15.36
CA TRP A 145 22.84 13.92 14.76
C TRP A 145 23.85 13.10 13.96
N ASN A 146 24.72 13.75 13.16
CA ASN A 146 25.79 13.08 12.42
C ASN A 146 26.71 12.30 13.39
N THR A 147 27.13 12.95 14.47
CA THR A 147 27.97 12.31 15.50
C THR A 147 27.28 11.09 16.14
N GLU A 148 25.97 11.19 16.41
CA GLU A 148 25.18 10.09 16.96
C GLU A 148 25.01 8.93 15.96
N THR A 149 24.75 9.24 14.69
CA THR A 149 24.66 8.27 13.60
C THR A 149 25.98 7.52 13.43
N GLU A 150 27.12 8.22 13.36
CA GLU A 150 28.44 7.61 13.27
C GLU A 150 28.74 6.70 14.48
N ALA A 151 28.34 7.11 15.68
CA ALA A 151 28.50 6.30 16.89
C ALA A 151 27.65 5.03 16.84
N LEU A 152 26.39 5.12 16.41
CA LEU A 152 25.50 3.97 16.21
C LEU A 152 26.03 3.03 15.12
N HIS A 153 26.50 3.58 14.01
CA HIS A 153 27.12 2.82 12.92
C HIS A 153 28.37 2.07 13.41
N ALA A 154 29.25 2.72 14.17
CA ALA A 154 30.41 2.06 14.76
C ALA A 154 30.01 0.95 15.76
N ALA A 155 28.97 1.19 16.57
CA ALA A 155 28.47 0.23 17.56
C ALA A 155 27.75 -0.98 16.94
N LEU A 156 27.22 -0.84 15.72
CA LEU A 156 26.51 -1.89 15.00
C LEU A 156 27.37 -3.16 14.85
N LYS A 157 28.68 -3.00 14.61
CA LYS A 157 29.66 -4.10 14.51
C LYS A 157 29.70 -5.03 15.73
N ASN A 158 29.36 -4.51 16.90
CA ASN A 158 29.33 -5.26 18.17
C ASN A 158 27.90 -5.62 18.60
N THR A 159 26.89 -5.23 17.84
CA THR A 159 25.49 -5.53 18.10
C THR A 159 25.16 -6.91 17.53
N THR A 160 24.42 -7.73 18.28
CA THR A 160 23.90 -8.99 17.76
C THR A 160 23.12 -8.74 16.48
N VAL A 161 23.35 -9.56 15.46
CA VAL A 161 22.64 -9.46 14.17
C VAL A 161 21.13 -9.52 14.36
N PHE A 162 20.41 -8.73 13.56
CA PHE A 162 18.96 -8.68 13.58
C PHE A 162 18.35 -9.85 12.82
N SER A 163 17.03 -10.03 12.95
CA SER A 163 16.29 -10.78 11.93
C SER A 163 16.31 -9.97 10.63
N LYS A 164 16.27 -10.63 9.46
CA LYS A 164 16.20 -9.95 8.16
C LYS A 164 15.04 -8.94 8.11
N LYS A 165 13.90 -9.30 8.71
CA LYS A 165 12.77 -8.40 8.81
C LYS A 165 13.14 -7.16 9.63
N ASP A 166 13.77 -7.30 10.79
CA ASP A 166 14.05 -6.17 11.71
C ASP A 166 15.13 -5.25 11.17
N ALA A 167 16.12 -5.81 10.47
CA ALA A 167 17.06 -5.05 9.66
C ALA A 167 16.32 -4.19 8.62
N GLY A 168 15.44 -4.83 7.82
CA GLY A 168 14.60 -4.15 6.84
C GLY A 168 13.71 -3.05 7.41
N PHE A 169 13.08 -3.33 8.55
CA PHE A 169 12.21 -2.37 9.22
C PHE A 169 12.99 -1.17 9.77
N LEU A 170 14.15 -1.40 10.38
CA LEU A 170 15.01 -0.31 10.85
C LEU A 170 15.56 0.55 9.70
N ALA A 171 16.00 -0.07 8.61
CA ALA A 171 16.46 0.65 7.43
C ALA A 171 15.37 1.56 6.86
N ASN A 172 14.14 1.04 6.70
CA ASN A 172 13.00 1.86 6.27
C ASN A 172 12.72 3.05 7.22
N ILE A 173 12.86 2.87 8.54
CA ILE A 173 12.71 4.00 9.47
C ILE A 173 13.79 5.06 9.28
N ILE A 174 15.03 4.64 9.01
CA ILE A 174 16.15 5.54 8.76
C ILE A 174 15.93 6.28 7.43
N GLU A 175 15.55 5.57 6.37
CA GLU A 175 15.18 6.12 5.06
C GLU A 175 14.06 7.17 5.19
N GLU A 176 12.94 6.84 5.84
CA GLU A 176 11.83 7.78 6.08
C GLU A 176 12.26 9.04 6.84
N ARG A 177 13.18 8.90 7.80
CA ARG A 177 13.73 10.06 8.54
C ARG A 177 14.63 10.89 7.65
N ARG A 178 15.42 10.26 6.80
CA ARG A 178 16.34 10.89 5.86
C ARG A 178 15.57 11.73 4.84
N GLU A 179 14.58 11.13 4.17
CA GLU A 179 13.68 11.83 3.26
C GLU A 179 12.95 13.00 3.92
N ALA A 180 12.49 12.83 5.17
CA ALA A 180 11.81 13.89 5.91
C ALA A 180 12.74 15.01 6.38
N ILE A 181 14.02 14.71 6.67
CA ILE A 181 15.04 15.72 6.96
C ILE A 181 15.36 16.51 5.69
N GLU A 182 15.55 15.83 4.55
CA GLU A 182 15.80 16.44 3.25
C GLU A 182 14.66 17.38 2.85
N GLU A 183 13.41 16.91 2.91
CA GLU A 183 12.22 17.72 2.62
C GLU A 183 12.16 18.98 3.50
N ALA A 184 12.48 18.83 4.79
CA ALA A 184 12.50 19.95 5.71
C ALA A 184 13.67 20.90 5.49
N TYR A 185 14.83 20.40 5.07
CA TYR A 185 15.99 21.19 4.68
C TYR A 185 15.69 22.02 3.42
N GLU A 186 15.17 21.39 2.37
CA GLU A 186 14.82 22.03 1.08
C GLU A 186 13.77 23.15 1.24
N PHE A 187 12.88 23.02 2.24
CA PHE A 187 11.91 24.06 2.55
C PHE A 187 12.56 25.41 2.92
N TYR A 188 13.72 25.39 3.58
CA TYR A 188 14.44 26.60 3.99
C TYR A 188 15.63 26.94 3.09
N TYR A 189 16.31 25.94 2.55
CA TYR A 189 17.50 26.11 1.70
C TYR A 189 17.19 26.94 0.45
N GLY A 190 17.97 27.99 0.23
CA GLY A 190 17.78 28.93 -0.88
C GLY A 190 16.71 30.02 -0.64
N TYR A 191 15.88 29.87 0.41
CA TYR A 191 14.85 30.85 0.78
C TYR A 191 15.22 31.68 2.02
N ASP A 192 15.94 31.08 2.97
CA ASP A 192 16.50 31.75 4.15
C ASP A 192 18.04 31.82 4.05
N PRO A 193 18.63 33.01 3.87
CA PRO A 193 20.08 33.16 3.72
C PRO A 193 20.90 32.72 4.93
N ASP A 194 20.40 32.90 6.16
CA ASP A 194 21.13 32.48 7.37
C ASP A 194 21.12 30.96 7.49
N PHE A 195 19.95 30.34 7.25
CA PHE A 195 19.83 28.89 7.18
C PHE A 195 20.74 28.30 6.10
N THR A 196 20.67 28.82 4.89
CA THR A 196 21.45 28.34 3.74
C THR A 196 22.95 28.38 4.04
N TRP A 197 23.43 29.48 4.62
CA TRP A 197 24.85 29.63 4.94
C TRP A 197 25.35 28.64 5.98
N TRP A 198 24.55 28.36 7.02
CA TRP A 198 25.00 27.53 8.14
C TRP A 198 24.75 26.03 7.96
N VAL A 199 23.69 25.63 7.24
CA VAL A 199 23.16 24.25 7.30
C VAL A 199 23.62 23.37 6.15
N GLU A 200 24.02 23.92 5.00
CA GLU A 200 24.37 23.15 3.79
C GLU A 200 25.42 22.06 4.03
N GLU A 201 26.56 22.41 4.65
CA GLU A 201 27.64 21.44 4.89
C GLU A 201 27.29 20.40 5.98
N PRO A 202 26.73 20.79 7.15
CA PRO A 202 26.22 19.82 8.13
C PRO A 202 25.14 18.88 7.60
N PHE A 203 24.28 19.36 6.69
CA PHE A 203 23.26 18.53 6.04
C PHE A 203 23.90 17.46 5.17
N ASN A 204 24.80 17.83 4.26
CA ASN A 204 25.47 16.87 3.37
C ASN A 204 26.25 15.79 4.14
N ALA A 205 26.90 16.17 5.25
CA ALA A 205 27.59 15.23 6.13
C ALA A 205 26.60 14.25 6.80
N LEU A 206 25.55 14.79 7.43
CA LEU A 206 24.50 13.98 8.06
C LEU A 206 23.86 13.02 7.07
N GLU A 207 23.49 13.52 5.89
CA GLU A 207 22.83 12.76 4.83
C GLU A 207 23.67 11.54 4.42
N THR A 208 24.97 11.75 4.17
CA THR A 208 25.92 10.68 3.87
C THR A 208 25.99 9.67 5.01
N SER A 209 26.10 10.13 6.26
CA SER A 209 26.21 9.24 7.42
C SER A 209 24.94 8.38 7.64
N LEU A 210 23.76 8.95 7.36
CA LEU A 210 22.48 8.25 7.46
C LEU A 210 22.35 7.20 6.36
N GLU A 211 22.75 7.51 5.13
CA GLU A 211 22.75 6.55 4.00
C GLU A 211 23.65 5.34 4.30
N GLU A 212 24.89 5.60 4.74
CA GLU A 212 25.83 4.54 5.09
C GLU A 212 25.32 3.70 6.27
N TYR A 213 24.69 4.34 7.26
CA TYR A 213 24.12 3.64 8.41
C TYR A 213 22.89 2.81 8.03
N GLU A 214 22.01 3.34 7.18
CA GLU A 214 20.87 2.64 6.61
C GLU A 214 21.31 1.37 5.88
N GLU A 215 22.26 1.47 4.95
CA GLU A 215 22.80 0.33 4.22
C GLU A 215 23.44 -0.70 5.16
N ALA A 216 24.19 -0.23 6.17
CA ALA A 216 24.80 -1.11 7.16
C ALA A 216 23.76 -1.88 7.97
N VAL A 217 22.70 -1.19 8.43
CA VAL A 217 21.61 -1.79 9.20
C VAL A 217 20.79 -2.77 8.35
N GLN A 218 20.47 -2.39 7.11
CA GLN A 218 19.76 -3.23 6.15
C GLN A 218 20.44 -4.59 5.97
N ASN A 219 21.77 -4.60 5.99
CA ASN A 219 22.59 -5.79 5.81
C ASN A 219 23.02 -6.47 7.13
N HIS A 220 22.65 -5.92 8.29
CA HIS A 220 23.06 -6.42 9.61
C HIS A 220 22.17 -7.58 10.11
N PHE A 221 22.08 -8.63 9.30
CA PHE A 221 21.39 -9.88 9.62
C PHE A 221 22.27 -11.09 9.25
N ASP A 222 21.89 -12.27 9.72
CA ASP A 222 22.59 -13.51 9.40
C ASP A 222 22.28 -13.96 7.96
N GLN A 223 23.10 -13.51 7.00
CA GLN A 223 22.91 -13.81 5.59
C GLN A 223 23.03 -15.31 5.27
N GLU A 224 23.81 -16.08 6.05
CA GLU A 224 23.98 -17.51 5.84
C GLU A 224 22.75 -18.31 6.25
N LYS A 225 22.06 -17.91 7.34
CA LYS A 225 20.78 -18.53 7.74
C LYS A 225 19.61 -18.22 6.80
N GLU A 226 19.74 -17.15 6.03
CA GLU A 226 18.78 -16.80 4.99
C GLU A 226 19.17 -17.43 3.63
N GLN A 227 20.23 -18.25 3.56
CA GLN A 227 20.48 -19.08 2.39
C GLN A 227 19.42 -20.18 2.30
N THR A 228 18.92 -20.34 1.08
CA THR A 228 17.76 -21.16 0.73
C THR A 228 17.96 -22.65 1.02
N ASP A 229 16.89 -23.33 1.42
CA ASP A 229 16.80 -24.78 1.28
C ASP A 229 16.73 -25.19 -0.21
N GLU A 230 16.58 -26.50 -0.50
CA GLU A 230 16.53 -27.02 -1.87
C GLU A 230 15.44 -26.38 -2.76
N SER A 231 14.45 -25.68 -2.19
CA SER A 231 13.41 -24.97 -2.94
C SER A 231 13.86 -23.62 -3.49
N GLY A 232 14.96 -23.04 -3.00
CA GLY A 232 15.38 -21.70 -3.41
C GLY A 232 14.54 -20.56 -2.83
N ILE A 233 13.63 -20.82 -1.88
CA ILE A 233 12.73 -19.80 -1.31
C ILE A 233 13.18 -19.40 0.10
N VAL A 234 13.60 -18.15 0.26
CA VAL A 234 13.92 -17.56 1.57
C VAL A 234 12.62 -17.05 2.20
N GLY A 235 12.05 -17.82 3.12
CA GLY A 235 10.84 -17.45 3.85
C GLY A 235 11.15 -17.05 5.29
N SER A 236 10.73 -15.86 5.71
CA SER A 236 10.71 -15.50 7.13
C SER A 236 9.34 -15.88 7.73
N PRO A 237 9.19 -17.02 8.42
CA PRO A 237 7.89 -17.50 8.90
C PRO A 237 7.23 -16.44 9.80
N ILE A 238 5.93 -16.23 9.58
CA ILE A 238 5.10 -15.30 10.39
C ILE A 238 4.30 -16.04 11.47
N GLY A 239 4.33 -17.37 11.47
CA GLY A 239 3.60 -18.21 12.42
C GLY A 239 2.13 -18.44 12.01
N GLU A 240 1.57 -19.55 12.47
CA GLU A 240 0.21 -19.97 12.12
C GLU A 240 -0.86 -18.94 12.52
N GLU A 241 -0.75 -18.36 13.72
CA GLU A 241 -1.71 -17.37 14.23
C GLU A 241 -1.80 -16.13 13.33
N GLU A 242 -0.66 -15.63 12.86
CA GLU A 242 -0.60 -14.47 11.97
C GLU A 242 -1.14 -14.82 10.58
N ILE A 243 -0.88 -16.04 10.07
CA ILE A 243 -1.46 -16.49 8.80
C ILE A 243 -2.99 -16.57 8.92
N ILE A 244 -3.52 -17.18 9.98
CA ILE A 244 -4.97 -17.26 10.23
C ILE A 244 -5.59 -15.86 10.27
N ARG A 245 -4.95 -14.91 10.96
CA ARG A 245 -5.43 -13.53 11.04
C ARG A 245 -5.46 -12.86 9.66
N ARG A 246 -4.38 -12.97 8.89
CA ARG A 246 -4.29 -12.38 7.54
C ARG A 246 -5.30 -13.03 6.58
N LEU A 247 -5.49 -14.34 6.64
CA LEU A 247 -6.55 -15.02 5.90
C LEU A 247 -7.94 -14.48 6.27
N GLY A 248 -8.17 -14.20 7.56
CA GLY A 248 -9.40 -13.56 8.03
C GLY A 248 -9.62 -12.17 7.43
N PHE A 249 -8.58 -11.34 7.35
CA PHE A 249 -8.65 -10.03 6.71
C PHE A 249 -8.91 -10.11 5.20
N GLU A 250 -8.44 -11.18 4.54
CA GLU A 250 -8.75 -11.48 3.13
C GLU A 250 -10.10 -12.20 2.97
N MET A 251 -10.89 -12.32 4.05
CA MET A 251 -12.19 -13.00 4.10
C MET A 251 -12.13 -14.48 3.65
N ILE A 252 -10.97 -15.11 3.79
CA ILE A 252 -10.77 -16.54 3.51
C ILE A 252 -11.19 -17.34 4.75
N SER A 253 -12.22 -18.17 4.58
CA SER A 253 -12.82 -18.94 5.68
C SER A 253 -12.03 -20.21 6.06
N TYR A 254 -11.02 -20.59 5.28
CA TYR A 254 -10.21 -21.78 5.49
C TYR A 254 -8.95 -21.45 6.29
N ASN A 255 -8.57 -22.33 7.20
CA ASN A 255 -7.27 -22.23 7.87
C ASN A 255 -6.14 -22.71 6.94
N PRO A 256 -4.86 -22.46 7.31
CA PRO A 256 -3.71 -22.83 6.48
C PRO A 256 -3.67 -24.32 6.11
N GLN A 257 -3.94 -25.21 7.08
CA GLN A 257 -3.92 -26.65 6.84
C GLN A 257 -5.03 -27.08 5.87
N GLN A 258 -6.24 -26.53 6.01
CA GLN A 258 -7.34 -26.80 5.08
C GLN A 258 -7.01 -26.36 3.66
N LEU A 259 -6.35 -25.20 3.49
CA LEU A 259 -5.89 -24.75 2.18
C LEU A 259 -4.85 -25.70 1.58
N ILE A 260 -3.92 -26.22 2.39
CA ILE A 260 -2.94 -27.24 1.96
C ILE A 260 -3.64 -28.54 1.57
N ASP A 261 -4.62 -28.99 2.34
CA ASP A 261 -5.36 -30.21 2.07
C ASP A 261 -6.14 -30.09 0.74
N ILE A 262 -6.84 -28.96 0.54
CA ILE A 262 -7.51 -28.64 -0.73
C ILE A 262 -6.49 -28.60 -1.87
N ALA A 263 -5.34 -27.95 -1.69
CA ALA A 263 -4.31 -27.86 -2.71
C ALA A 263 -3.78 -29.24 -3.12
N ASN A 264 -3.55 -30.13 -2.16
CA ASN A 264 -3.10 -31.51 -2.42
C ASN A 264 -4.18 -32.34 -3.14
N GLU A 265 -5.45 -32.17 -2.75
CA GLU A 265 -6.57 -32.81 -3.43
C GLU A 265 -6.68 -32.34 -4.89
N GLN A 266 -6.64 -31.03 -5.13
CA GLN A 266 -6.68 -30.46 -6.47
C GLN A 266 -5.45 -30.84 -7.29
N TYR A 267 -4.25 -30.90 -6.68
CA TYR A 267 -3.04 -31.38 -7.34
C TYR A 267 -3.18 -32.83 -7.79
N ALA A 268 -3.66 -33.72 -6.93
CA ALA A 268 -3.87 -35.12 -7.28
C ALA A 268 -4.91 -35.28 -8.41
N TRP A 269 -6.01 -34.51 -8.36
CA TRP A 269 -7.03 -34.53 -9.40
C TRP A 269 -6.48 -34.02 -10.75
N THR A 270 -5.88 -32.83 -10.77
CA THR A 270 -5.29 -32.25 -11.99
C THR A 270 -4.18 -33.12 -12.58
N TYR A 271 -3.36 -33.75 -11.74
CA TYR A 271 -2.35 -34.70 -12.19
C TYR A 271 -2.97 -35.91 -12.91
N ASN A 272 -4.06 -36.46 -12.38
CA ASN A 272 -4.75 -37.59 -13.00
C ASN A 272 -5.44 -37.19 -14.33
N GLU A 273 -6.05 -36.01 -14.40
CA GLU A 273 -6.62 -35.49 -15.67
C GLU A 273 -5.52 -35.25 -16.72
N MET A 274 -4.34 -34.77 -16.30
CA MET A 274 -3.18 -34.63 -17.18
C MET A 274 -2.72 -35.98 -17.75
N LEU A 275 -2.69 -37.04 -16.93
CA LEU A 275 -2.37 -38.40 -17.39
C LEU A 275 -3.43 -38.92 -18.36
N LYS A 276 -4.71 -38.67 -18.09
CA LYS A 276 -5.81 -39.05 -18.99
C LYS A 276 -5.66 -38.38 -20.36
N ALA A 277 -5.46 -37.07 -20.38
CA ALA A 277 -5.23 -36.32 -21.63
C ALA A 277 -4.00 -36.85 -22.39
N SER A 278 -2.90 -37.12 -21.67
CA SER A 278 -1.68 -37.73 -22.24
C SER A 278 -1.95 -39.08 -22.91
N ARG A 279 -2.76 -39.94 -22.30
CA ARG A 279 -3.17 -41.23 -22.88
C ARG A 279 -4.03 -41.04 -24.13
N GLU A 280 -4.97 -40.10 -24.12
CA GLU A 280 -5.84 -39.80 -25.27
C GLU A 280 -5.07 -39.35 -26.51
N ILE A 281 -3.98 -38.59 -26.32
CA ILE A 281 -3.10 -38.17 -27.41
C ILE A 281 -1.95 -39.16 -27.70
N GLY A 282 -1.97 -40.35 -27.09
CA GLY A 282 -1.10 -41.47 -27.46
C GLY A 282 0.27 -41.53 -26.75
N TYR A 283 0.48 -40.75 -25.68
CA TYR A 283 1.75 -40.69 -24.94
C TYR A 283 1.75 -41.55 -23.65
N GLY A 284 0.65 -42.26 -23.36
CA GLY A 284 0.52 -43.05 -22.14
C GLY A 284 0.64 -42.17 -20.89
N ASP A 285 1.42 -42.61 -19.91
CA ASP A 285 1.61 -41.88 -18.65
C ASP A 285 2.75 -40.85 -18.70
N ASP A 286 3.44 -40.72 -19.84
CA ASP A 286 4.47 -39.70 -20.06
C ASP A 286 3.84 -38.36 -20.42
N TRP A 287 3.16 -37.77 -19.44
CA TRP A 287 2.48 -36.48 -19.59
C TRP A 287 3.46 -35.34 -19.93
N LYS A 288 4.74 -35.47 -19.58
CA LYS A 288 5.76 -34.48 -19.94
C LYS A 288 6.04 -34.52 -21.44
N ALA A 289 6.18 -35.70 -22.03
CA ALA A 289 6.31 -35.84 -23.48
C ALA A 289 5.04 -35.38 -24.22
N ALA A 290 3.86 -35.69 -23.67
CA ALA A 290 2.58 -35.19 -24.19
C ALA A 290 2.53 -33.65 -24.19
N LEU A 291 2.94 -33.02 -23.09
CA LEU A 291 3.00 -31.57 -22.97
C LEU A 291 3.99 -30.95 -23.97
N GLU A 292 5.17 -31.55 -24.15
CA GLU A 292 6.16 -31.11 -25.16
C GLU A 292 5.66 -31.27 -26.60
N HIS A 293 4.78 -32.23 -26.87
CA HIS A 293 4.10 -32.35 -28.15
C HIS A 293 3.12 -31.19 -28.35
N VAL A 294 2.23 -30.93 -27.40
CA VAL A 294 1.25 -29.82 -27.47
C VAL A 294 1.94 -28.46 -27.58
N LYS A 295 3.06 -28.25 -26.88
CA LYS A 295 3.86 -27.01 -27.04
C LYS A 295 4.33 -26.75 -28.48
N LYS A 296 4.37 -27.79 -29.33
CA LYS A 296 4.78 -27.69 -30.74
C LYS A 296 3.61 -27.59 -31.70
N THR A 297 2.37 -27.69 -31.23
CA THR A 297 1.15 -27.57 -32.06
C THR A 297 0.65 -26.12 -32.10
N TYR A 298 1.54 -25.19 -32.44
CA TYR A 298 1.23 -23.76 -32.59
C TYR A 298 1.04 -23.39 -34.06
N VAL A 299 0.30 -22.30 -34.30
CA VAL A 299 0.08 -21.75 -35.65
C VAL A 299 1.38 -21.17 -36.24
N PRO A 300 1.53 -21.09 -37.58
CA PRO A 300 2.71 -20.51 -38.20
C PRO A 300 3.06 -19.10 -37.69
N ALA A 301 4.32 -18.71 -37.87
CA ALA A 301 4.77 -17.36 -37.51
C ALA A 301 3.94 -16.30 -38.24
N GLY A 302 3.39 -15.34 -37.48
CA GLY A 302 2.49 -14.31 -38.00
C GLY A 302 1.00 -14.61 -37.83
N GLU A 303 0.61 -15.87 -37.55
CA GLU A 303 -0.79 -16.29 -37.44
C GLU A 303 -1.33 -16.29 -36.00
N GLN A 304 -0.50 -15.96 -35.02
CA GLN A 304 -0.94 -15.86 -33.62
C GLN A 304 -2.00 -14.77 -33.38
N PRO A 305 -1.88 -13.54 -33.94
CA PRO A 305 -2.92 -12.53 -33.73
C PRO A 305 -4.30 -12.92 -34.27
N PRO A 306 -4.44 -13.48 -35.50
CA PRO A 306 -5.69 -14.06 -35.97
C PRO A 306 -6.25 -15.14 -35.02
N LEU A 307 -5.41 -16.10 -34.58
CA LEU A 307 -5.85 -17.15 -33.66
C LEU A 307 -6.39 -16.58 -32.34
N VAL A 308 -5.71 -15.60 -31.75
CA VAL A 308 -6.16 -14.93 -30.51
C VAL A 308 -7.51 -14.26 -30.70
N LYS A 309 -7.72 -13.61 -31.86
CA LYS A 309 -9.02 -13.03 -32.20
C LYS A 309 -10.11 -14.08 -32.30
N ASP A 310 -9.84 -15.16 -33.03
CA ASP A 310 -10.81 -16.24 -33.23
C ASP A 310 -11.19 -16.89 -31.90
N LEU A 311 -10.22 -17.14 -31.00
CA LEU A 311 -10.47 -17.67 -29.65
C LEU A 311 -11.32 -16.72 -28.80
N ALA A 312 -11.10 -15.41 -28.90
CA ALA A 312 -11.91 -14.42 -28.17
C ALA A 312 -13.36 -14.38 -28.70
N GLU A 313 -13.54 -14.40 -30.03
CA GLU A 313 -14.87 -14.44 -30.66
C GLU A 313 -15.60 -15.77 -30.37
N GLU A 314 -14.87 -16.89 -30.38
CA GLU A 314 -15.38 -18.20 -29.99
C GLU A 314 -15.82 -18.21 -28.52
N ALA A 315 -15.03 -17.67 -27.60
CA ALA A 315 -15.39 -17.59 -26.19
C ALA A 315 -16.66 -16.75 -25.96
N VAL A 316 -16.77 -15.58 -26.62
CA VAL A 316 -17.98 -14.74 -26.56
C VAL A 316 -19.20 -15.51 -27.08
N THR A 317 -19.06 -16.14 -28.26
CA THR A 317 -20.14 -16.92 -28.87
C THR A 317 -20.56 -18.08 -27.96
N PHE A 318 -19.60 -18.84 -27.42
CA PHE A 318 -19.83 -19.95 -26.52
C PHE A 318 -20.63 -19.53 -25.27
N LEU A 319 -20.26 -18.39 -24.67
CA LEU A 319 -20.90 -17.85 -23.48
C LEU A 319 -22.31 -17.33 -23.75
N GLU A 320 -22.51 -16.61 -24.86
CA GLU A 320 -23.82 -16.05 -25.24
C GLU A 320 -24.80 -17.14 -25.70
N GLU A 321 -24.39 -18.06 -26.58
CA GLU A 321 -25.26 -19.13 -27.09
C GLU A 321 -25.72 -20.10 -25.99
N ARG A 322 -24.92 -20.26 -24.94
CA ARG A 322 -25.24 -21.11 -23.78
C ARG A 322 -25.85 -20.35 -22.61
N ASP A 323 -26.05 -19.05 -22.75
CA ASP A 323 -26.60 -18.17 -21.70
C ASP A 323 -25.84 -18.32 -20.36
N LEU A 324 -24.50 -18.36 -20.43
CA LEU A 324 -23.64 -18.57 -19.25
C LEU A 324 -23.26 -17.25 -18.56
N LEU A 325 -23.23 -16.14 -19.31
CA LEU A 325 -22.83 -14.82 -18.82
C LEU A 325 -23.47 -13.72 -19.68
N THR A 326 -23.96 -12.66 -19.04
CA THR A 326 -24.34 -11.43 -19.76
C THR A 326 -23.08 -10.63 -20.09
N ILE A 327 -22.80 -10.44 -21.38
CA ILE A 327 -21.63 -9.69 -21.86
C ILE A 327 -22.07 -8.30 -22.35
N PRO A 328 -21.68 -7.20 -21.69
CA PRO A 328 -21.97 -5.86 -22.17
C PRO A 328 -21.42 -5.65 -23.59
N PRO A 329 -22.14 -4.98 -24.51
CA PRO A 329 -21.66 -4.76 -25.88
C PRO A 329 -20.26 -4.14 -25.94
N VAL A 330 -19.96 -3.18 -25.06
CA VAL A 330 -18.65 -2.52 -25.00
C VAL A 330 -17.51 -3.49 -24.65
N ALA A 331 -17.77 -4.50 -23.82
CA ALA A 331 -16.74 -5.48 -23.44
C ALA A 331 -16.32 -6.38 -24.62
N LYS A 332 -17.18 -6.51 -25.64
CA LYS A 332 -16.89 -7.29 -26.86
C LYS A 332 -15.97 -6.53 -27.82
N GLU A 333 -15.89 -5.20 -27.72
CA GLU A 333 -15.15 -4.35 -28.66
C GLU A 333 -13.98 -3.58 -28.03
N SER A 334 -13.90 -3.45 -26.69
CA SER A 334 -12.90 -2.61 -26.02
C SER A 334 -11.51 -3.25 -25.89
N TRP A 335 -11.39 -4.56 -26.12
CA TRP A 335 -10.12 -5.26 -26.02
C TRP A 335 -9.26 -5.02 -27.27
N ARG A 336 -7.94 -4.99 -27.08
CA ARG A 336 -6.96 -4.81 -28.16
C ARG A 336 -5.76 -5.71 -27.96
N MET A 337 -5.01 -5.95 -29.04
CA MET A 337 -3.76 -6.71 -28.98
C MET A 337 -2.56 -5.78 -29.09
N VAL A 338 -1.50 -6.07 -28.33
CA VAL A 338 -0.17 -5.51 -28.57
C VAL A 338 0.86 -6.61 -28.45
N MET A 339 1.93 -6.56 -29.25
CA MET A 339 2.99 -7.56 -29.16
C MET A 339 3.97 -7.18 -28.04
N LEU A 340 4.28 -8.13 -27.15
CA LEU A 340 5.33 -7.93 -26.15
C LEU A 340 6.71 -7.74 -26.78
N SER A 341 7.50 -6.84 -26.19
CA SER A 341 8.93 -6.75 -26.52
C SER A 341 9.66 -8.03 -26.06
N PRO A 342 10.80 -8.39 -26.68
CA PRO A 342 11.59 -9.54 -26.24
C PRO A 342 12.04 -9.48 -24.77
N GLU A 343 12.20 -8.28 -24.22
CA GLU A 343 12.54 -8.06 -22.80
C GLU A 343 11.35 -8.40 -21.91
N TRP A 344 10.15 -7.92 -22.26
CA TRP A 344 8.94 -8.19 -21.50
C TRP A 344 8.48 -9.65 -21.59
N GLN A 345 8.74 -10.35 -22.70
CA GLN A 345 8.48 -11.79 -22.82
C GLN A 345 9.26 -12.63 -21.82
N LYS A 346 10.38 -12.14 -21.28
CA LYS A 346 11.15 -12.84 -20.23
C LYS A 346 10.58 -12.62 -18.83
N ILE A 347 9.89 -11.49 -18.63
CA ILE A 347 9.41 -11.05 -17.32
C ILE A 347 7.97 -11.49 -17.10
N ALA A 348 7.09 -11.20 -18.07
CA ALA A 348 5.64 -11.36 -17.90
C ALA A 348 4.92 -12.04 -19.08
N PRO A 349 5.37 -13.21 -19.54
CA PRO A 349 4.74 -13.87 -20.69
C PRO A 349 3.34 -14.45 -20.43
N PHE A 350 2.91 -14.63 -19.17
CA PHE A 350 1.70 -15.42 -18.85
C PHE A 350 0.73 -14.80 -17.84
N PHE A 351 0.96 -13.58 -17.36
CA PHE A 351 0.15 -12.99 -16.28
C PHE A 351 -0.31 -11.54 -16.54
N LEU A 352 -0.25 -11.09 -17.78
CA LEU A 352 -0.78 -9.78 -18.19
C LEU A 352 -2.27 -9.94 -18.52
N GLY A 353 -3.12 -9.14 -17.89
CA GLY A 353 -4.57 -9.15 -18.09
C GLY A 353 -5.15 -7.76 -18.42
N GLY A 354 -6.47 -7.69 -18.50
CA GLY A 354 -7.24 -6.48 -18.78
C GLY A 354 -7.62 -6.33 -20.26
N GLU A 355 -7.93 -5.10 -20.67
CA GLU A 355 -8.36 -4.74 -22.03
C GLU A 355 -7.25 -4.84 -23.09
N VAL A 356 -6.04 -5.26 -22.73
CA VAL A 356 -4.92 -5.43 -23.64
C VAL A 356 -4.37 -6.85 -23.55
N VAL A 357 -4.63 -7.64 -24.57
CA VAL A 357 -4.04 -8.97 -24.76
C VAL A 357 -2.62 -8.81 -25.30
N ARG A 358 -1.66 -9.52 -24.72
CA ARG A 358 -0.21 -9.29 -24.90
C ARG A 358 0.54 -10.54 -25.29
#